data_AF-A0A953RDA2-F1
#
_entry.id   AF-A0A953RDA2-F1
#
_cell.length_a   1.000
_cell.length_b   1.000
_cell.length_c   1.000
_cell.angle_alpha   90.00
_cell.angle_beta   90.00
_cell.angle_gamma   90.00
#
_symmetry.space_group_name_H-M   'P 1'
#
loop_
_entity.id
_entity.type
_entity.pdbx_description
1 polymer ?
#
loop_
_entity_poly.entity_id
_entity_poly.type
_entity_poly.pdbx_seq_one_letter_code
_entity_poly.pdbx_strand_id
1 'polypeptide(L)'
;VYVVLWANFWIFLGVLVTVAFLCYREYDSIVAQYGFGAPGWIGYGAGLLLLVWGGESGGTMPIMAMTIDSGFRPQMVYEFAARHPQPAHGPAGDAIAAPRTVVATKGKPDFLKLIASVSPTDASRKRQNVRIWHIGTHWAKQEFYDWLRIVLPDDGTYPPGYQHYAYKDQDFYRGLCSESRIVRSSGKVEWVPDKSVRNEPLDLAVLCRAAAAVCGIDRFSEEDWAAIEGIIPAGATKAPPNDGYWGGRDDLWGARGGGKNWFK
;
A
#
# COMPACT_ATOMS: atom_id res chain seq x y z
N VAL A 1 -2.71 -4.69 16.44
CA VAL A 1 -1.44 -5.16 15.84
C VAL A 1 -1.21 -6.65 16.05
N TYR A 2 -1.06 -7.16 17.28
CA TYR A 2 -0.88 -8.62 17.53
C TYR A 2 -1.97 -9.47 16.88
N VAL A 3 -3.24 -9.13 17.12
CA VAL A 3 -4.40 -9.87 16.58
C VAL A 3 -4.43 -9.92 15.05
N VAL A 4 -3.99 -8.85 14.39
CA VAL A 4 -4.04 -8.72 12.92
C VAL A 4 -2.93 -9.54 12.24
N LEU A 5 -1.77 -9.63 12.90
CA LEU A 5 -0.54 -10.16 12.28
C LEU A 5 -0.20 -11.58 12.75
N TRP A 6 -0.61 -11.97 13.95
CA TRP A 6 -0.14 -13.20 14.61
C TRP A 6 -1.23 -14.15 15.07
N ALA A 7 -2.48 -13.68 15.15
CA ALA A 7 -3.56 -14.53 15.60
C ALA A 7 -4.00 -15.50 14.51
N ASN A 8 -4.47 -16.67 14.92
CA ASN A 8 -5.18 -17.54 13.99
C ASN A 8 -6.45 -16.82 13.49
N PHE A 9 -6.96 -17.27 12.35
CA PHE A 9 -8.12 -16.66 11.69
C PHE A 9 -9.32 -16.49 12.64
N TRP A 10 -9.58 -17.47 13.50
CA TRP A 10 -10.71 -17.45 14.43
C TRP A 10 -10.59 -16.41 15.54
N ILE A 11 -9.38 -16.17 16.04
CA ILE A 11 -9.11 -15.14 17.05
C ILE A 11 -9.19 -13.76 16.39
N PHE A 12 -8.66 -13.59 15.18
CA PHE A 12 -8.81 -12.36 14.41
C PHE A 12 -10.30 -12.05 14.15
N LEU A 13 -11.06 -13.04 13.68
CA LEU A 13 -12.48 -12.92 13.42
C LEU A 13 -13.25 -12.60 14.71
N GLY A 14 -12.96 -13.26 15.83
CA GLY A 14 -13.62 -12.99 17.11
C GLY A 14 -13.40 -11.57 17.62
N VAL A 15 -12.18 -11.05 17.50
CA VAL A 15 -11.87 -9.65 17.86
C VAL A 15 -12.53 -8.68 16.90
N LEU A 16 -12.49 -8.95 15.59
CA LEU A 16 -13.15 -8.12 14.57
C LEU A 16 -14.66 -8.03 14.82
N VAL A 17 -15.32 -9.15 15.08
CA VAL A 17 -16.75 -9.24 15.40
C VAL A 17 -17.06 -8.45 16.68
N THR A 18 -16.22 -8.56 17.71
CA THR A 18 -16.39 -7.85 18.98
C THR A 18 -16.24 -6.34 18.83
N VAL A 19 -15.22 -5.88 18.08
CA VAL A 19 -15.04 -4.45 17.80
C VAL A 19 -16.20 -3.92 16.95
N ALA A 20 -16.60 -4.67 15.93
CA ALA A 20 -17.77 -4.35 15.11
C ALA A 20 -19.04 -4.25 15.97
N PHE A 21 -19.21 -5.12 16.98
CA PHE A 21 -20.33 -5.03 17.92
C PHE A 21 -20.31 -3.74 18.74
N LEU A 22 -19.14 -3.39 19.29
CA LEU A 22 -19.00 -2.17 20.10
C LEU A 22 -19.27 -0.91 19.26
N CYS A 23 -18.67 -0.82 18.07
CA CYS A 23 -18.93 0.28 17.13
C CYS A 23 -20.40 0.32 16.70
N TYR A 24 -21.01 -0.83 16.45
CA TYR A 24 -22.44 -0.91 16.08
C TYR A 24 -23.34 -0.46 17.23
N ARG A 25 -23.04 -0.82 18.48
CA ARG A 25 -23.81 -0.35 19.64
C ARG A 25 -23.70 1.15 19.86
N GLU A 26 -22.52 1.72 19.65
CA GLU A 26 -22.35 3.17 19.66
C GLU A 26 -23.18 3.81 18.55
N TYR A 27 -23.13 3.27 17.34
CA TYR A 27 -23.91 3.74 16.19
C TYR A 27 -25.43 3.63 16.41
N ASP A 28 -25.90 2.52 16.99
CA ASP A 28 -27.30 2.27 17.32
C ASP A 28 -27.85 3.33 18.30
N SER A 29 -27.03 3.74 19.27
CA SER A 29 -27.37 4.81 20.22
C SER A 29 -27.48 6.18 19.56
N ILE A 30 -26.70 6.43 18.50
CA ILE A 30 -26.73 7.68 17.74
C ILE A 30 -27.93 7.69 16.80
N VAL A 31 -28.17 6.62 16.05
CA VAL A 31 -29.29 6.51 15.09
C VAL A 31 -30.65 6.55 15.79
N ALA A 32 -30.77 6.00 17.01
CA ALA A 32 -31.97 6.13 17.83
C ALA A 32 -32.35 7.59 18.12
N GLN A 33 -31.38 8.51 18.15
CA GLN A 33 -31.62 9.96 18.33
C GLN A 33 -32.11 10.65 17.06
N TYR A 34 -31.98 10.02 15.89
CA TYR A 34 -32.41 10.56 14.59
C TYR A 34 -33.77 10.04 14.11
N GLY A 35 -34.52 9.32 14.96
CA GLY A 35 -35.95 9.01 14.70
C GLY A 35 -36.23 7.81 13.80
N PHE A 36 -35.22 7.08 13.33
CA PHE A 36 -35.37 5.90 12.47
C PHE A 36 -35.53 4.58 13.23
N GLY A 37 -35.42 4.60 14.57
CA GLY A 37 -35.38 3.41 15.40
C GLY A 37 -34.03 2.70 15.35
N ALA A 38 -33.67 2.04 16.44
CA ALA A 38 -32.45 1.24 16.55
C ALA A 38 -32.55 0.01 15.63
N PRO A 39 -31.68 -0.15 14.60
CA PRO A 39 -31.68 -1.32 13.72
C PRO A 39 -31.44 -2.65 14.44
N GLY A 40 -30.95 -2.61 15.69
CA GLY A 40 -30.98 -3.74 16.62
C GLY A 40 -30.14 -4.94 16.18
N TRP A 41 -30.41 -6.10 16.76
CA TRP A 41 -29.62 -7.32 16.54
C TRP A 41 -29.68 -7.84 15.09
N ILE A 42 -30.76 -7.54 14.35
CA ILE A 42 -30.92 -7.87 12.94
C ILE A 42 -29.98 -7.02 12.07
N GLY A 43 -29.92 -5.70 12.33
CA GLY A 43 -28.99 -4.83 11.60
C GLY A 43 -27.52 -5.12 11.94
N TYR A 44 -27.22 -5.52 13.17
CA TYR A 44 -25.88 -6.00 13.52
C TYR A 44 -25.53 -7.28 12.75
N GLY A 45 -26.45 -8.25 12.70
CA GLY A 45 -26.28 -9.47 11.92
C GLY A 45 -26.07 -9.21 10.43
N ALA A 46 -26.85 -8.30 9.83
CA ALA A 46 -26.68 -7.88 8.45
C ALA A 46 -25.34 -7.17 8.20
N GLY A 47 -24.92 -6.29 9.12
CA GLY A 47 -23.62 -5.61 9.07
C GLY A 47 -22.44 -6.58 9.21
N LEU A 48 -22.57 -7.60 10.06
CA LEU A 48 -21.56 -8.66 10.19
C LEU A 48 -21.48 -9.51 8.92
N LEU A 49 -22.63 -9.80 8.31
CA LEU A 49 -22.71 -10.55 7.07
C LEU A 49 -22.06 -9.78 5.92
N LEU A 50 -22.30 -8.47 5.83
CA LEU A 50 -21.59 -7.57 4.92
C LEU A 50 -20.09 -7.48 5.24
N LEU A 51 -19.68 -7.45 6.51
CA LEU A 51 -18.26 -7.40 6.89
C LEU A 51 -17.49 -8.66 6.47
N VAL A 52 -18.15 -9.82 6.59
CA VAL A 52 -17.55 -11.12 6.26
C VAL A 52 -17.64 -11.42 4.75
N TRP A 53 -18.63 -10.87 4.05
CA TRP A 53 -18.87 -11.09 2.62
C TRP A 53 -18.37 -9.93 1.74
N GLY A 54 -18.04 -8.77 2.31
CA GLY A 54 -18.00 -7.48 1.61
C GLY A 54 -16.71 -7.13 0.85
N GLY A 55 -16.28 -8.00 -0.04
CA GLY A 55 -15.78 -7.51 -1.34
C GLY A 55 -16.97 -7.41 -2.29
N GLU A 56 -16.96 -6.51 -3.28
CA GLU A 56 -17.99 -6.51 -4.35
C GLU A 56 -18.15 -7.91 -5.00
N SER A 57 -17.11 -8.73 -4.94
CA SER A 57 -17.04 -10.11 -5.45
C SER A 57 -17.12 -11.23 -4.37
N GLY A 58 -17.27 -10.92 -3.08
CA GLY A 58 -17.36 -11.94 -2.02
C GLY A 58 -16.03 -12.49 -1.50
N GLY A 59 -14.88 -12.00 -2.00
CA GLY A 59 -13.54 -12.47 -1.62
C GLY A 59 -12.98 -11.82 -0.34
N THR A 60 -12.15 -12.56 0.41
CA THR A 60 -11.34 -12.00 1.50
C THR A 60 -9.97 -11.55 0.97
N MET A 61 -9.67 -10.25 0.97
CA MET A 61 -8.35 -9.74 0.58
C MET A 61 -7.40 -9.70 1.80
N PRO A 62 -6.36 -10.56 1.87
CA PRO A 62 -5.38 -10.47 2.95
C PRO A 62 -4.49 -9.22 2.79
N ILE A 63 -3.90 -8.75 3.89
CA ILE A 63 -2.81 -7.76 3.81
C ILE A 63 -1.66 -8.41 3.04
N MET A 64 -1.36 -7.95 1.84
CA MET A 64 -0.30 -8.52 1.01
C MET A 64 1.09 -8.17 1.56
N ALA A 65 1.30 -6.88 1.82
CA ALA A 65 2.53 -6.39 2.44
C ALA A 65 2.25 -5.25 3.41
N MET A 66 3.11 -5.14 4.43
CA MET A 66 3.14 -4.03 5.38
C MET A 66 4.54 -3.44 5.39
N THR A 67 4.65 -2.17 5.04
CA THR A 67 5.90 -1.40 5.14
C THR A 67 6.05 -0.83 6.55
N ILE A 68 7.28 -0.80 7.06
CA ILE A 68 7.60 -0.21 8.37
C ILE A 68 8.85 0.66 8.22
N ASP A 69 8.73 1.94 8.58
CA ASP A 69 9.90 2.82 8.62
C ASP A 69 10.89 2.37 9.71
N SER A 70 12.15 2.15 9.29
CA SER A 70 13.26 1.80 10.17
C SER A 70 14.10 3.02 10.55
N GLY A 71 13.62 4.24 10.31
CA GLY A 71 14.32 5.48 10.63
C GLY A 71 14.53 5.67 12.14
N PHE A 72 13.57 5.24 12.95
CA PHE A 72 13.64 5.26 14.41
C PHE A 72 13.68 3.85 14.99
N ARG A 73 14.66 3.57 15.87
CA ARG A 73 14.88 2.24 16.49
C ARG A 73 14.90 1.07 15.48
N PRO A 74 15.82 1.10 14.49
CA PRO A 74 15.86 0.12 13.39
C PRO A 74 15.91 -1.35 13.84
N GLN A 75 16.58 -1.64 14.96
CA GLN A 75 16.74 -3.00 15.45
C GLN A 75 15.41 -3.68 15.77
N MET A 76 14.44 -2.96 16.37
CA MET A 76 13.11 -3.50 16.64
C MET A 76 12.35 -3.83 15.36
N VAL A 77 12.52 -2.99 14.33
CA VAL A 77 11.89 -3.21 13.02
C VAL A 77 12.47 -4.44 12.35
N TYR A 78 13.79 -4.62 12.39
CA TYR A 78 14.44 -5.80 11.79
C TYR A 78 14.03 -7.08 12.50
N GLU A 79 14.03 -7.08 13.83
CA GLU A 79 13.60 -8.22 14.64
C GLU A 79 12.14 -8.57 14.43
N PHE A 80 11.29 -7.58 14.17
CA PHE A 80 9.89 -7.80 13.85
C PHE A 80 9.72 -8.36 12.43
N ALA A 81 10.36 -7.72 11.44
CA ALA A 81 10.30 -8.14 10.04
C ALA A 81 10.82 -9.56 9.86
N ALA A 82 11.94 -9.93 10.49
CA ALA A 82 12.55 -11.24 10.39
C ALA A 82 11.64 -12.41 10.85
N ARG A 83 10.58 -12.15 11.63
CA ARG A 83 9.63 -13.18 12.06
C ARG A 83 8.43 -13.35 11.12
N HIS A 84 8.35 -12.55 10.06
CA HIS A 84 7.28 -12.58 9.06
C HIS A 84 7.84 -12.96 7.68
N PRO A 85 6.98 -13.35 6.73
CA PRO A 85 7.39 -13.47 5.34
C PRO A 85 8.11 -12.20 4.88
N GLN A 86 9.18 -12.39 4.11
CA GLN A 86 9.99 -11.33 3.52
C GLN A 86 9.82 -11.35 1.99
N PRO A 87 10.03 -10.22 1.30
CA PRO A 87 10.03 -10.22 -0.16
C PRO A 87 11.00 -11.26 -0.72
N ALA A 88 10.59 -11.96 -1.77
CA ALA A 88 11.47 -12.83 -2.53
C ALA A 88 12.40 -11.97 -3.38
N HIS A 89 13.68 -12.36 -3.43
CA HIS A 89 14.72 -11.65 -4.16
C HIS A 89 15.36 -12.61 -5.16
N GLY A 90 15.24 -12.32 -6.46
CA GLY A 90 15.76 -13.20 -7.51
C GLY A 90 16.22 -12.46 -8.78
N PRO A 91 16.76 -13.20 -9.77
CA PRO A 91 17.21 -12.62 -11.04
C PRO A 91 16.09 -11.93 -11.83
N ALA A 92 14.84 -12.37 -11.63
CA ALA A 92 13.65 -11.77 -12.23
C ALA A 92 13.17 -10.48 -11.53
N GLY A 93 13.85 -10.07 -10.45
CA GLY A 93 13.47 -8.94 -9.62
C GLY A 93 12.99 -9.35 -8.23
N ASP A 94 12.46 -8.35 -7.52
CA ASP A 94 11.91 -8.50 -6.18
C ASP A 94 10.39 -8.64 -6.25
N ALA A 95 9.82 -9.54 -5.45
CA ALA A 95 8.37 -9.81 -5.46
C ALA A 95 7.82 -10.15 -4.07
N ILE A 96 6.55 -9.83 -3.85
CA ILE A 96 5.80 -10.30 -2.67
C ILE A 96 5.30 -11.72 -2.96
N ALA A 97 5.94 -12.72 -2.34
CA ALA A 97 5.63 -14.13 -2.58
C ALA A 97 4.55 -14.70 -1.63
N ALA A 98 4.22 -14.00 -0.55
CA ALA A 98 3.25 -14.44 0.43
C ALA A 98 2.52 -13.25 1.07
N PRO A 99 1.25 -13.42 1.47
CA PRO A 99 0.55 -12.40 2.25
C PRO A 99 1.21 -12.22 3.62
N ARG A 100 0.91 -11.09 4.26
CA ARG A 100 1.47 -10.65 5.54
C ARG A 100 2.99 -10.47 5.49
N THR A 101 3.53 -10.20 4.30
CA THR A 101 4.95 -9.87 4.15
C THR A 101 5.26 -8.55 4.84
N VAL A 102 6.35 -8.49 5.61
CA VAL A 102 6.78 -7.25 6.27
C VAL A 102 8.01 -6.70 5.58
N VAL A 103 7.95 -5.44 5.17
CA VAL A 103 8.99 -4.76 4.40
C VAL A 103 9.59 -3.64 5.24
N ALA A 104 10.84 -3.79 5.65
CA ALA A 104 11.55 -2.71 6.32
C ALA A 104 11.95 -1.62 5.31
N THR A 105 11.56 -0.38 5.56
CA THR A 105 11.75 0.74 4.65
C THR A 105 12.59 1.85 5.26
N LYS A 106 13.25 2.64 4.41
CA LYS A 106 13.89 3.88 4.81
C LYS A 106 13.72 4.95 3.72
N GLY A 107 13.32 6.15 4.11
CA GLY A 107 13.22 7.27 3.18
C GLY A 107 14.56 7.65 2.53
N LYS A 108 14.52 7.99 1.25
CA LYS A 108 15.60 8.59 0.46
C LYS A 108 15.01 9.75 -0.37
N PRO A 109 15.65 10.94 -0.38
CA PRO A 109 15.20 12.03 -1.22
C PRO A 109 15.48 11.69 -2.70
N ASP A 110 14.45 11.25 -3.41
CA ASP A 110 14.53 10.84 -4.83
C ASP A 110 13.26 11.30 -5.56
N PHE A 111 13.44 12.06 -6.65
CA PHE A 111 12.36 12.59 -7.49
C PHE A 111 12.09 11.74 -8.74
N LEU A 112 12.87 10.67 -8.97
CA LEU A 112 12.83 9.89 -10.21
C LEU A 112 12.21 8.51 -10.01
N LYS A 113 12.30 7.94 -8.79
CA LYS A 113 11.82 6.58 -8.52
C LYS A 113 11.13 6.51 -7.17
N LEU A 114 9.92 5.92 -7.14
CA LEU A 114 9.22 5.59 -5.91
C LEU A 114 9.98 4.56 -5.06
N ILE A 115 10.44 3.47 -5.68
CA ILE A 115 11.38 2.52 -5.06
C ILE A 115 12.78 2.86 -5.57
N ALA A 116 13.54 3.60 -4.76
CA ALA A 116 14.82 4.15 -5.17
C ALA A 116 15.91 3.06 -5.25
N SER A 117 15.92 2.13 -4.30
CA SER A 117 16.81 0.97 -4.30
C SER A 117 16.41 -0.03 -3.23
N VAL A 118 16.92 -1.26 -3.32
CA VAL A 118 16.86 -2.25 -2.25
C VAL A 118 18.29 -2.55 -1.81
N SER A 119 18.52 -2.62 -0.50
CA SER A 119 19.87 -2.84 0.03
C SER A 119 20.42 -4.21 -0.39
N PRO A 120 21.72 -4.35 -0.67
CA PRO A 120 22.31 -5.61 -1.13
C PRO A 120 22.28 -6.70 -0.04
N THR A 121 22.41 -7.97 -0.46
CA THR A 121 22.42 -9.14 0.43
C THR A 121 23.48 -9.02 1.52
N ASP A 122 24.69 -8.56 1.21
CA ASP A 122 25.76 -8.49 2.21
C ASP A 122 25.44 -7.48 3.33
N ALA A 123 24.72 -6.41 2.99
CA ALA A 123 24.24 -5.45 3.98
C ALA A 123 23.10 -6.04 4.84
N SER A 124 22.26 -6.93 4.28
CA SER A 124 21.15 -7.55 5.03
C SER A 124 21.60 -8.61 6.04
N ARG A 125 22.77 -9.24 5.85
CA ARG A 125 23.33 -10.21 6.82
C ARG A 125 23.47 -9.64 8.23
N LYS A 126 23.80 -8.35 8.34
CA LYS A 126 23.90 -7.63 9.63
C LYS A 126 22.54 -7.28 10.26
N ARG A 127 21.44 -7.55 9.54
CA ARG A 127 20.06 -7.21 9.91
C ARG A 127 19.16 -8.44 9.84
N GLN A 128 19.68 -9.61 10.26
CA GLN A 128 18.90 -10.87 10.26
C GLN A 128 18.35 -11.23 8.87
N ASN A 129 19.14 -10.94 7.82
CA ASN A 129 18.77 -11.09 6.41
C ASN A 129 17.63 -10.20 5.91
N VAL A 130 17.17 -9.24 6.71
CA VAL A 130 16.18 -8.23 6.30
C VAL A 130 16.84 -7.18 5.38
N ARG A 131 16.29 -7.05 4.17
CA ARG A 131 16.68 -6.00 3.22
C ARG A 131 15.88 -4.73 3.49
N ILE A 132 16.54 -3.59 3.29
CA ILE A 132 15.92 -2.27 3.42
C ILE A 132 15.52 -1.78 2.04
N TRP A 133 14.25 -1.44 1.92
CA TRP A 133 13.67 -0.83 0.73
C TRP A 133 13.73 0.68 0.88
N HIS A 134 14.50 1.32 0.01
CA HIS A 134 14.64 2.77 0.01
C HIS A 134 13.49 3.40 -0.77
N ILE A 135 12.69 4.19 -0.08
CA ILE A 135 11.52 4.86 -0.66
C ILE A 135 11.94 6.25 -1.12
N GLY A 136 11.70 6.56 -2.39
CA GLY A 136 11.85 7.90 -2.95
C GLY A 136 10.78 8.82 -2.40
N THR A 137 11.07 9.46 -1.26
CA THR A 137 10.07 10.23 -0.51
C THR A 137 9.59 11.46 -1.27
N HIS A 138 10.44 12.05 -2.11
CA HIS A 138 10.05 13.21 -2.90
C HIS A 138 9.09 12.84 -4.03
N TRP A 139 9.33 11.71 -4.73
CA TRP A 139 8.38 11.15 -5.69
C TRP A 139 7.04 10.85 -5.01
N ALA A 140 7.07 10.08 -3.92
CA ALA A 140 5.86 9.65 -3.22
C ALA A 140 5.02 10.83 -2.74
N LYS A 141 5.65 11.85 -2.15
CA LYS A 141 4.97 13.07 -1.72
C LYS A 141 4.38 13.83 -2.90
N GLN A 142 5.13 14.00 -3.98
CA GLN A 142 4.64 14.70 -5.17
C GLN A 142 3.37 14.03 -5.72
N GLU A 143 3.45 12.74 -6.02
CA GLU A 143 2.34 11.93 -6.53
C GLU A 143 1.12 12.02 -5.59
N PHE A 144 1.34 11.88 -4.29
CA PHE A 144 0.29 11.94 -3.29
C PHE A 144 -0.39 13.33 -3.22
N TYR A 145 0.38 14.42 -3.24
CA TYR A 145 -0.20 15.78 -3.27
C TYR A 145 -0.91 16.08 -4.60
N ASP A 146 -0.47 15.48 -5.70
CA ASP A 146 -1.17 15.60 -6.99
C ASP A 146 -2.53 14.86 -6.93
N TRP A 147 -2.60 13.71 -6.26
CA TRP A 147 -3.86 13.01 -5.99
C TRP A 147 -4.83 13.80 -5.11
N LEU A 148 -4.34 14.49 -4.08
CA LEU A 148 -5.18 15.35 -3.25
C LEU A 148 -5.78 16.55 -4.00
N ARG A 149 -5.25 16.88 -5.18
CA ARG A 149 -5.73 17.98 -6.04
C ARG A 149 -6.74 17.52 -7.08
N ILE A 150 -7.02 16.22 -7.18
CA ILE A 150 -8.03 15.69 -8.11
C ILE A 150 -9.40 16.24 -7.71
N VAL A 151 -10.01 16.96 -8.65
CA VAL A 151 -11.37 17.47 -8.52
C VAL A 151 -12.34 16.37 -8.95
N LEU A 152 -13.36 16.12 -8.13
CA LEU A 152 -14.40 15.16 -8.46
C LEU A 152 -15.27 15.72 -9.61
N PRO A 153 -15.48 14.96 -10.70
CA PRO A 153 -16.43 15.35 -11.73
C PRO A 153 -17.87 15.41 -11.19
N ASP A 154 -18.71 16.24 -11.81
CA ASP A 154 -20.10 16.44 -11.39
C ASP A 154 -21.01 15.20 -11.59
N ASP A 155 -20.53 14.20 -12.34
CA ASP A 155 -21.24 12.95 -12.62
C ASP A 155 -21.12 11.89 -11.50
N GLY A 156 -20.39 12.21 -10.43
CA GLY A 156 -20.20 11.33 -9.28
C GLY A 156 -19.22 10.17 -9.51
N THR A 157 -18.49 10.17 -10.63
CA THR A 157 -17.41 9.19 -10.87
C THR A 157 -16.17 9.54 -10.07
N TYR A 158 -15.39 8.54 -9.64
CA TYR A 158 -14.14 8.73 -8.90
C TYR A 158 -12.95 8.50 -9.82
N PRO A 159 -12.17 9.55 -10.16
CA PRO A 159 -11.00 9.38 -11.02
C PRO A 159 -9.91 8.52 -10.36
N PRO A 160 -9.07 7.83 -11.14
CA PRO A 160 -7.92 7.10 -10.60
C PRO A 160 -7.03 7.99 -9.72
N GLY A 161 -6.70 7.49 -8.54
CA GLY A 161 -5.91 8.24 -7.54
C GLY A 161 -6.74 9.13 -6.63
N TYR A 162 -8.06 9.27 -6.83
CA TYR A 162 -8.92 9.99 -5.88
C TYR A 162 -8.83 9.34 -4.48
N GLN A 163 -8.69 10.18 -3.45
CA GLN A 163 -8.47 9.72 -2.08
C GLN A 163 -9.77 9.73 -1.29
N HIS A 164 -10.15 8.55 -0.78
CA HIS A 164 -11.34 8.39 0.06
C HIS A 164 -10.96 8.42 1.54
N TYR A 165 -11.56 9.34 2.29
CA TYR A 165 -11.37 9.44 3.75
C TYR A 165 -12.71 9.33 4.46
N ALA A 166 -12.81 8.40 5.41
CA ALA A 166 -14.02 8.19 6.21
C ALA A 166 -14.15 9.22 7.35
N TYR A 167 -13.05 9.84 7.78
CA TYR A 167 -12.98 10.64 8.99
C TYR A 167 -12.95 12.15 8.69
N LYS A 168 -13.75 12.93 9.42
CA LYS A 168 -13.72 14.41 9.36
C LYS A 168 -12.82 15.02 10.45
N ASP A 169 -11.68 14.39 10.72
CA ASP A 169 -10.74 14.85 11.75
C ASP A 169 -9.76 15.88 11.16
N GLN A 170 -9.82 17.12 11.64
CA GLN A 170 -8.97 18.21 11.17
C GLN A 170 -7.48 17.97 11.44
N ASP A 171 -7.12 17.31 12.55
CA ASP A 171 -5.71 17.06 12.88
C ASP A 171 -5.10 16.03 11.92
N PHE A 172 -5.90 15.06 11.48
CA PHE A 172 -5.50 14.13 10.42
C PHE A 172 -5.18 14.87 9.12
N TYR A 173 -6.06 15.77 8.65
CA TYR A 173 -5.83 16.51 7.40
C TYR A 173 -4.66 17.51 7.52
N ARG A 174 -4.48 18.13 8.67
CA ARG A 174 -3.29 18.95 8.95
C ARG A 174 -2.03 18.13 8.86
N GLY A 175 -2.02 16.94 9.45
CA GLY A 175 -0.89 16.01 9.36
C GLY A 175 -0.66 15.45 7.96
N LEU A 176 -1.72 15.30 7.16
CA LEU A 176 -1.65 14.86 5.77
C LEU A 176 -0.97 15.91 4.88
N CYS A 177 -1.19 17.18 5.21
CA CYS A 177 -0.64 18.35 4.53
C CYS A 177 0.52 19.00 5.30
N SER A 178 1.20 18.25 6.18
CA SER A 178 2.21 18.78 7.10
C SER A 178 3.51 19.23 6.44
N GLU A 179 3.65 19.06 5.12
CA GLU A 179 4.84 19.46 4.37
C GLU A 179 4.47 20.23 3.11
N SER A 180 5.26 21.25 2.77
CA SER A 180 5.05 22.05 1.57
C SER A 180 6.20 21.88 0.58
N ARG A 181 5.85 21.72 -0.70
CA ARG A 181 6.81 21.76 -1.80
C ARG A 181 7.16 23.21 -2.13
N ILE A 182 8.42 23.57 -1.93
CA ILE A 182 8.95 24.91 -2.22
C ILE A 182 9.96 24.80 -3.35
N VAL A 183 9.77 25.62 -4.38
CA VAL A 183 10.79 25.86 -5.41
C VAL A 183 11.53 27.13 -5.01
N ARG A 184 12.79 26.99 -4.60
CA ARG A 184 13.62 28.15 -4.26
C ARG A 184 13.98 28.94 -5.51
N SER A 185 14.41 30.19 -5.32
CA SER A 185 14.92 31.03 -6.41
C SER A 185 16.07 30.40 -7.20
N SER A 186 16.83 29.49 -6.59
CA SER A 186 17.88 28.70 -7.25
C SER A 186 17.34 27.59 -8.17
N GLY A 187 16.02 27.40 -8.28
CA GLY A 187 15.39 26.28 -8.98
C GLY A 187 15.40 24.96 -8.18
N LYS A 188 16.03 24.94 -7.00
CA LYS A 188 16.04 23.75 -6.13
C LYS A 188 14.65 23.50 -5.55
N VAL A 189 14.15 22.30 -5.75
CA VAL A 189 12.89 21.82 -5.16
C VAL A 189 13.18 21.19 -3.80
N GLU A 190 12.48 21.64 -2.77
CA GLU A 190 12.58 21.11 -1.41
C GLU A 190 11.19 20.86 -0.82
N TRP A 191 11.09 19.82 -0.01
CA TRP A 191 9.95 19.58 0.88
C TRP A 191 10.28 20.16 2.25
N VAL A 192 9.47 21.11 2.71
CA VAL A 192 9.68 21.80 3.98
C VAL A 192 8.57 21.38 4.96
N PRO A 193 8.93 20.71 6.07
CA PRO A 193 7.95 20.31 7.08
C PRO A 193 7.54 21.48 7.96
N ASP A 194 6.24 21.53 8.29
CA ASP A 194 5.73 22.34 9.38
C ASP A 194 6.03 21.63 10.71
N LYS A 195 7.00 22.16 11.46
CA LYS A 195 7.45 21.57 12.72
C LYS A 195 6.40 21.65 13.85
N SER A 196 5.35 22.44 13.67
CA SER A 196 4.26 22.54 14.65
C SER A 196 3.22 21.44 14.48
N VAL A 197 3.27 20.71 13.36
CA VAL A 197 2.28 19.70 12.98
C VAL A 197 2.93 18.31 12.97
N ARG A 198 2.16 17.34 13.46
CA ARG A 198 2.47 15.91 13.44
C ARG A 198 2.34 15.35 12.02
N ASN A 199 3.40 14.74 11.49
CA ASN A 199 3.48 14.33 10.08
C ASN A 199 3.13 12.85 9.83
N GLU A 200 2.71 12.12 10.86
CA GLU A 200 2.41 10.68 10.76
C GLU A 200 1.38 10.33 9.68
N PRO A 201 0.31 11.13 9.44
CA PRO A 201 -0.63 10.85 8.34
C PRO A 201 0.02 10.87 6.96
N LEU A 202 0.90 11.86 6.68
CA LEU A 202 1.64 11.93 5.43
C LEU A 202 2.64 10.78 5.29
N ASP A 203 3.40 10.49 6.34
CA ASP A 203 4.37 9.38 6.32
C ASP A 203 3.66 8.03 6.13
N LEU A 204 2.50 7.84 6.76
CA LEU A 204 1.67 6.65 6.56
C LEU A 204 1.19 6.54 5.10
N ALA A 205 0.71 7.63 4.50
CA ALA A 205 0.29 7.63 3.10
C ALA A 205 1.44 7.25 2.16
N VAL A 206 2.63 7.81 2.39
CA VAL A 206 3.86 7.49 1.64
C VAL A 206 4.23 6.00 1.80
N LEU A 207 4.16 5.46 3.00
CA LEU A 207 4.46 4.05 3.27
C LEU A 207 3.42 3.10 2.66
N CYS A 208 2.13 3.44 2.73
CA CYS A 208 1.06 2.69 2.06
C CYS A 208 1.25 2.68 0.55
N ARG A 209 1.58 3.84 -0.05
CA ARG A 209 1.88 3.95 -1.48
C ARG A 209 3.10 3.09 -1.87
N ALA A 210 4.15 3.13 -1.06
CA ALA A 210 5.30 2.26 -1.23
C ALA A 210 4.90 0.78 -1.15
N ALA A 211 4.08 0.38 -0.18
CA ALA A 211 3.62 -1.00 -0.04
C ALA A 211 2.86 -1.47 -1.29
N ALA A 212 1.99 -0.63 -1.86
CA ALA A 212 1.29 -0.90 -3.11
C ALA A 212 2.26 -1.12 -4.29
N ALA A 213 3.29 -0.27 -4.41
CA ALA A 213 4.31 -0.40 -5.44
C ALA A 213 5.15 -1.69 -5.26
N VAL A 214 5.50 -2.05 -4.02
CA VAL A 214 6.22 -3.29 -3.71
C VAL A 214 5.36 -4.51 -4.05
N CYS A 215 4.04 -4.44 -3.87
CA CYS A 215 3.11 -5.48 -4.30
C CYS A 215 2.95 -5.55 -5.84
N GLY A 216 3.45 -4.56 -6.59
CA GLY A 216 3.34 -4.52 -8.04
C GLY A 216 1.97 -4.10 -8.56
N ILE A 217 1.11 -3.53 -7.71
CA ILE A 217 -0.28 -3.17 -8.04
C ILE A 217 -0.36 -2.24 -9.26
N ASP A 218 0.64 -1.37 -9.44
CA ASP A 218 0.75 -0.45 -10.58
C ASP A 218 0.84 -1.17 -11.95
N ARG A 219 1.05 -2.50 -11.96
CA ARG A 219 1.24 -3.31 -13.16
C ARG A 219 0.24 -4.45 -13.29
N PHE A 220 -0.77 -4.50 -12.42
CA PHE A 220 -1.77 -5.55 -12.45
C PHE A 220 -2.57 -5.48 -13.74
N SER A 221 -2.69 -6.60 -14.43
CA SER A 221 -3.70 -6.79 -15.48
C SER A 221 -5.06 -7.09 -14.85
N GLU A 222 -6.12 -7.02 -15.65
CA GLU A 222 -7.46 -7.48 -15.23
C GLU A 222 -7.45 -8.93 -14.71
N GLU A 223 -6.57 -9.78 -15.25
CA GLU A 223 -6.38 -11.16 -14.75
C GLU A 223 -5.76 -11.19 -13.35
N ASP A 224 -4.81 -10.28 -13.06
CA ASP A 224 -4.20 -10.17 -11.73
C ASP A 224 -5.24 -9.69 -10.70
N TRP A 225 -6.10 -8.73 -11.09
CA TRP A 225 -7.22 -8.28 -10.27
C TRP A 225 -8.23 -9.40 -10.01
N ALA A 226 -8.66 -10.10 -11.06
CA ALA A 226 -9.58 -11.23 -10.95
C ALA A 226 -9.01 -12.37 -10.08
N ALA A 227 -7.71 -12.63 -10.14
CA ALA A 227 -7.06 -13.62 -9.28
C ALA A 227 -7.09 -13.21 -7.80
N ILE A 228 -6.91 -11.93 -7.49
CA ILE A 228 -6.97 -11.40 -6.11
C ILE A 228 -8.40 -11.38 -5.56
N GLU A 229 -9.38 -11.12 -6.43
CA GLU A 229 -10.80 -11.22 -6.10
C GLU A 229 -11.28 -12.66 -5.89
N GLY A 230 -10.43 -13.65 -6.18
CA GLY A 230 -10.75 -15.07 -6.06
C GLY A 230 -11.59 -15.62 -7.21
N ILE A 231 -11.68 -14.88 -8.33
CA ILE A 231 -12.40 -15.28 -9.55
C ILE A 231 -11.57 -16.31 -10.35
N ILE A 232 -10.24 -16.25 -10.28
CA ILE A 232 -9.32 -17.18 -10.96
C ILE A 232 -8.57 -18.05 -9.93
N PRO A 233 -8.50 -19.39 -10.10
CA PRO A 233 -7.75 -20.27 -9.20
C PRO A 233 -6.25 -19.92 -9.16
N ALA A 234 -5.68 -19.85 -7.95
CA ALA A 234 -4.26 -19.63 -7.75
C ALA A 234 -3.43 -20.76 -8.43
N GLY A 235 -2.73 -20.43 -9.52
CA GLY A 235 -1.84 -21.38 -10.22
C GLY A 235 -1.95 -21.39 -11.75
N ALA A 236 -2.79 -20.55 -12.37
CA ALA A 236 -2.78 -20.41 -13.83
C ALA A 236 -1.43 -19.88 -14.32
N THR A 237 -0.73 -20.66 -15.15
CA THR A 237 0.52 -20.25 -15.80
C THR A 237 0.29 -19.03 -16.69
N LYS A 238 0.92 -17.91 -16.34
CA LYS A 238 0.81 -16.64 -17.04
C LYS A 238 1.58 -16.68 -18.37
N ALA A 239 0.99 -16.17 -19.44
CA ALA A 239 1.73 -15.80 -20.64
C ALA A 239 2.64 -14.59 -20.34
N PRO A 240 3.81 -14.45 -21.00
CA PRO A 240 4.67 -13.29 -20.77
C PRO A 240 3.90 -11.98 -21.03
N PRO A 241 4.17 -10.90 -20.26
CA PRO A 241 3.46 -9.64 -20.39
C PRO A 241 3.61 -9.08 -21.81
N ASN A 242 2.52 -8.63 -22.42
CA ASN A 242 2.57 -7.80 -23.62
C ASN A 242 2.95 -6.37 -23.18
N ASP A 243 4.18 -5.98 -23.50
CA ASP A 243 4.82 -4.70 -23.18
C ASP A 243 4.40 -3.54 -24.11
N GLY A 244 3.34 -3.72 -24.91
CA GLY A 244 2.84 -2.75 -25.87
C GLY A 244 2.41 -1.38 -25.32
N TYR A 245 2.19 -1.22 -24.00
CA TYR A 245 1.87 0.09 -23.42
C TYR A 245 3.10 1.03 -23.29
N TRP A 246 4.31 0.49 -23.25
CA TRP A 246 5.55 1.27 -23.11
C TRP A 246 6.42 1.30 -24.38
N GLY A 247 5.91 0.78 -25.51
CA GLY A 247 6.71 0.52 -26.70
C GLY A 247 7.64 -0.68 -26.48
N GLY A 248 7.79 -1.52 -27.50
CA GLY A 248 8.68 -2.66 -27.42
C GLY A 248 10.10 -2.20 -27.09
N ARG A 249 10.81 -2.96 -26.26
CA ARG A 249 12.25 -2.72 -25.98
C ARG A 249 13.12 -2.66 -27.24
N ASP A 250 12.58 -3.12 -28.36
CA ASP A 250 13.21 -3.27 -29.66
C ASP A 250 13.09 -1.98 -30.51
N ASP A 251 12.23 -1.04 -30.12
CA ASP A 251 11.94 0.19 -30.89
C ASP A 251 12.85 1.37 -30.51
N LEU A 252 13.62 1.23 -29.42
CA LEU A 252 14.45 2.30 -28.86
C LEU A 252 15.90 2.35 -29.40
N TRP A 253 16.32 1.36 -30.17
CA TRP A 253 17.62 1.36 -30.84
C TRP A 253 17.47 0.82 -32.26
N GLY A 254 17.51 1.74 -33.23
CA GLY A 254 17.38 1.46 -34.66
C GLY A 254 18.13 0.19 -35.07
N ALA A 255 17.37 -0.76 -35.60
CA ALA A 255 17.87 -1.99 -36.16
C ALA A 255 18.98 -1.70 -37.20
N ARG A 256 20.23 -1.93 -36.78
CA ARG A 256 21.35 -2.23 -37.67
C ARG A 256 22.21 -3.32 -37.05
N GLY A 257 21.89 -4.54 -37.44
CA GLY A 257 22.89 -5.51 -37.87
C GLY A 257 23.52 -6.39 -36.79
N GLY A 258 23.35 -7.69 -36.98
CA GLY A 258 24.38 -8.68 -36.65
C GLY A 258 24.16 -9.40 -35.32
N GLY A 259 23.39 -10.48 -35.36
CA GLY A 259 23.29 -11.43 -34.27
C GLY A 259 24.65 -11.98 -33.85
N LYS A 260 24.77 -12.30 -32.56
CA LYS A 260 25.68 -13.30 -32.00
C LYS A 260 25.12 -13.74 -30.64
N ASN A 261 24.75 -15.02 -30.56
CA ASN A 261 24.38 -15.73 -29.35
C ASN A 261 25.61 -15.86 -28.44
N TRP A 262 25.52 -15.38 -27.19
CA TRP A 262 26.62 -15.40 -26.23
C TRP A 262 26.45 -16.35 -25.04
N PHE A 263 25.56 -17.34 -25.13
CA PHE A 263 25.48 -18.40 -24.13
C PHE A 263 25.39 -19.78 -24.80
N LYS A 264 26.52 -20.49 -24.77
CA LYS A 264 26.58 -21.93 -24.55
C LYS A 264 26.76 -22.16 -23.06
#